data_AF-A0A6A9SJZ7-F1
#
_entry.id   AF-A0A6A9SJZ7-F1
#
_cell.length_a   1.000
_cell.length_b   1.000
_cell.length_c   1.000
_cell.angle_alpha   90.00
_cell.angle_beta   90.00
_cell.angle_gamma   90.00
#
_symmetry.space_group_name_H-M   'P 1'
#
loop_
_entity.id
_entity.type
_entity.pdbx_description
1 polymer ?
#
loop_
_entity_poly.entity_id
_entity_poly.type
_entity_poly.pdbx_seq_one_letter_code
_entity_poly.pdbx_strand_id
1 'polypeptide(L)'
;ISYARAKELFAGVGLLNSLPFDYLIRTKVDTHIVTYKFKETQVPHLSEGDKWFNQIWKRAARLNCYGEEFEELRERLGGIEPATEIDERRELQAEIDAAAFHAYGLGREETAFVLEDFHRVQNPRLMDEDYFEMVLEKYDDLD
;
A
#
# COMPACT_ATOMS: atom_id res chain seq x y z
N ILE A 1 -12.29 -19.34 -7.13
CA ILE A 1 -11.84 -17.98 -7.56
C ILE A 1 -10.78 -18.19 -8.65
N SER A 2 -10.94 -17.56 -9.83
CA SER A 2 -9.93 -17.61 -10.90
C SER A 2 -8.61 -16.99 -10.41
N TYR A 3 -7.46 -17.44 -10.92
CA TYR A 3 -6.13 -16.98 -10.51
C TYR A 3 -5.95 -15.45 -10.62
N ALA A 4 -6.37 -14.87 -11.76
CA ALA A 4 -6.35 -13.42 -11.96
C ALA A 4 -7.13 -12.68 -10.86
N ARG A 5 -8.29 -13.22 -10.49
CA ARG A 5 -9.16 -12.66 -9.44
C ARG A 5 -8.52 -12.72 -8.04
N ALA A 6 -7.64 -13.69 -7.77
CA ALA A 6 -6.93 -13.74 -6.49
C ALA A 6 -5.87 -12.63 -6.40
N LYS A 7 -5.08 -12.41 -7.47
CA LYS A 7 -4.12 -11.30 -7.53
C LYS A 7 -4.80 -9.93 -7.40
N GLU A 8 -5.90 -9.73 -8.10
CA GLU A 8 -6.71 -8.49 -8.00
C GLU A 8 -7.24 -8.26 -6.59
N LEU A 9 -7.67 -9.31 -5.88
CA LEU A 9 -8.06 -9.19 -4.48
C LEU A 9 -6.88 -8.74 -3.60
N PHE A 10 -5.69 -9.31 -3.77
CA PHE A 10 -4.51 -8.87 -3.02
C PHE A 10 -4.06 -7.45 -3.39
N ALA A 11 -4.17 -7.05 -4.67
CA ALA A 11 -3.92 -5.67 -5.08
C ALA A 11 -4.89 -4.71 -4.38
N GLY A 12 -6.19 -5.06 -4.37
CA GLY A 12 -7.22 -4.28 -3.67
C GLY A 12 -6.98 -4.20 -2.17
N VAL A 13 -6.64 -5.32 -1.51
CA VAL A 13 -6.29 -5.34 -0.08
C VAL A 13 -5.07 -4.47 0.20
N GLY A 14 -4.03 -4.52 -0.64
CA GLY A 14 -2.84 -3.68 -0.51
C GLY A 14 -3.18 -2.19 -0.62
N LEU A 15 -3.96 -1.79 -1.62
CA LEU A 15 -4.41 -0.41 -1.79
C LEU A 15 -5.27 0.08 -0.60
N LEU A 16 -6.19 -0.75 -0.11
CA LEU A 16 -7.07 -0.39 1.01
C LEU A 16 -6.34 -0.26 2.35
N ASN A 17 -5.18 -0.91 2.51
CA ASN A 17 -4.34 -0.79 3.71
C ASN A 17 -3.22 0.24 3.55
N SER A 18 -3.19 0.98 2.43
CA SER A 18 -2.10 1.90 2.13
C SER A 18 -2.26 3.29 2.74
N LEU A 19 -1.15 3.96 3.02
CA LEU A 19 -1.10 5.35 3.47
C LEU A 19 -1.89 6.34 2.61
N PRO A 20 -1.78 6.37 1.26
CA PRO A 20 -2.57 7.29 0.46
C PRO A 20 -4.08 7.04 0.62
N PHE A 21 -4.52 5.79 0.79
CA PHE A 21 -5.92 5.48 1.07
C PHE A 21 -6.36 5.91 2.48
N ASP A 22 -5.53 5.70 3.50
CA ASP A 22 -5.86 6.13 4.87
C ASP A 22 -5.94 7.66 4.96
N TYR A 23 -4.97 8.36 4.37
CA TYR A 23 -4.97 9.83 4.26
C TYR A 23 -6.26 10.35 3.59
N LEU A 24 -6.66 9.69 2.51
CA LEU A 24 -7.88 9.91 1.75
C LEU A 24 -9.16 9.82 2.59
N ILE A 25 -9.28 8.76 3.39
CA ILE A 25 -10.46 8.54 4.23
C ILE A 25 -10.49 9.55 5.37
N ARG A 26 -9.34 9.85 5.99
CA ARG A 26 -9.26 10.81 7.10
C ARG A 26 -9.61 12.23 6.68
N THR A 27 -9.09 12.70 5.54
CA THR A 27 -9.42 14.04 5.01
C THR A 27 -10.87 14.18 4.53
N LYS A 28 -11.57 13.08 4.25
CA LYS A 28 -13.02 13.10 3.99
C LYS A 28 -13.86 13.19 5.27
N VAL A 29 -13.33 12.71 6.39
CA VAL A 29 -14.01 12.72 7.70
C VAL A 29 -13.70 13.99 8.49
N ASP A 30 -12.51 14.58 8.32
CA ASP A 30 -12.11 15.86 8.94
C ASP A 30 -12.32 17.06 7.99
N THR A 31 -13.30 17.90 8.32
CA THR A 31 -13.58 19.18 7.64
C THR A 31 -12.43 20.17 7.84
N HIS A 32 -11.59 20.40 6.80
CA HIS A 32 -11.10 21.72 6.32
C HIS A 32 -9.85 21.68 5.41
N ILE A 33 -9.31 20.53 5.02
CA ILE A 33 -8.19 20.47 4.06
C ILE A 33 -8.74 20.23 2.65
N VAL A 34 -8.11 20.85 1.64
CA VAL A 34 -8.43 20.97 0.20
C VAL A 34 -9.06 19.70 -0.39
N THR A 35 -10.34 19.49 -0.08
CA THR A 35 -11.02 18.21 -0.29
C THR A 35 -11.41 18.00 -1.76
N TYR A 36 -11.32 19.04 -2.61
CA TYR A 36 -11.86 18.98 -3.97
C TYR A 36 -11.08 18.03 -4.88
N LYS A 37 -9.77 17.83 -4.68
CA LYS A 37 -8.98 16.86 -5.46
C LYS A 37 -9.26 15.40 -5.06
N PHE A 38 -9.73 15.16 -3.84
CA PHE A 38 -9.99 13.82 -3.28
C PHE A 38 -11.49 13.46 -3.18
N LYS A 39 -12.40 14.43 -3.40
CA LYS A 39 -13.85 14.24 -3.26
C LYS A 39 -14.45 13.26 -4.27
N GLU A 40 -13.78 12.99 -5.37
CA GLU A 40 -14.26 12.07 -6.42
C GLU A 40 -13.50 10.73 -6.46
N THR A 41 -12.64 10.44 -5.47
CA THR A 41 -11.66 9.35 -5.60
C THR A 41 -12.26 7.96 -5.73
N GLN A 42 -11.97 7.34 -6.87
CA GLN A 42 -12.00 5.90 -7.08
C GLN A 42 -10.65 5.33 -6.61
N VAL A 43 -10.67 4.28 -5.79
CA VAL A 43 -9.45 3.48 -5.51
C VAL A 43 -8.88 3.01 -6.86
N PRO A 44 -7.56 3.11 -7.11
CA PRO A 44 -6.97 2.69 -8.37
C PRO A 44 -7.40 1.26 -8.73
N HIS A 45 -7.97 1.10 -9.92
CA HIS A 45 -8.32 -0.23 -10.40
C HIS A 45 -7.09 -0.85 -11.04
N LEU A 46 -6.39 -1.72 -10.30
CA LEU A 46 -5.20 -2.40 -10.77
C LEU A 46 -5.51 -3.83 -11.20
N SER A 47 -4.97 -4.19 -12.36
CA SER A 47 -5.13 -5.46 -13.04
C SER A 47 -3.82 -5.92 -13.69
N GLU A 48 -3.81 -7.13 -14.25
CA GLU A 48 -2.62 -7.68 -14.90
C GLU A 48 -2.18 -6.83 -16.09
N GLY A 49 -0.93 -6.35 -16.05
CA GLY A 49 -0.35 -5.44 -17.05
C GLY A 49 -0.09 -4.03 -16.51
N ASP A 50 -0.76 -3.63 -15.43
CA ASP A 50 -0.53 -2.32 -14.82
C ASP A 50 0.82 -2.28 -14.08
N LYS A 51 1.56 -1.16 -14.23
CA LYS A 51 2.94 -0.97 -13.73
C LYS A 51 3.07 -1.37 -12.25
N TRP A 52 2.11 -0.96 -11.43
CA TRP A 52 2.15 -1.10 -9.98
C TRP A 52 1.44 -2.35 -9.45
N PHE A 53 0.68 -3.05 -10.29
CA PHE A 53 -0.11 -4.22 -9.88
C PHE A 53 0.76 -5.28 -9.21
N ASN A 54 1.83 -5.71 -9.90
CA ASN A 54 2.74 -6.74 -9.38
C ASN A 54 3.50 -6.30 -8.13
N GLN A 55 3.78 -5.00 -7.99
CA GLN A 55 4.46 -4.47 -6.81
C GLN A 55 3.57 -4.58 -5.57
N ILE A 56 2.26 -4.36 -5.72
CA ILE A 56 1.30 -4.35 -4.62
C ILE A 56 0.81 -5.77 -4.31
N TRP A 57 0.27 -6.50 -5.30
CA TRP A 57 -0.43 -7.76 -4.99
C TRP A 57 0.51 -8.83 -4.41
N LYS A 58 1.76 -8.92 -4.91
CA LYS A 58 2.72 -9.93 -4.45
C LYS A 58 3.05 -9.72 -2.97
N ARG A 59 3.35 -8.47 -2.60
CA ARG A 59 3.69 -8.10 -1.21
C ARG A 59 2.50 -8.24 -0.29
N ALA A 60 1.33 -7.80 -0.73
CA ALA A 60 0.08 -7.99 0.02
C ALA A 60 -0.18 -9.49 0.26
N ALA A 61 0.04 -10.34 -0.74
CA ALA A 61 -0.10 -11.78 -0.57
C ALA A 61 0.90 -12.36 0.45
N ARG A 62 2.17 -11.93 0.41
CA ARG A 62 3.18 -12.34 1.40
C ARG A 62 2.80 -11.93 2.83
N LEU A 63 2.22 -10.74 3.00
CA LEU A 63 1.80 -10.23 4.32
C LEU A 63 0.57 -10.93 4.89
N ASN A 64 -0.32 -11.45 4.03
CA ASN A 64 -1.62 -12.00 4.42
C ASN A 64 -1.67 -13.53 4.42
N CYS A 65 -0.93 -14.19 3.54
CA CYS A 65 -0.95 -15.65 3.40
C CYS A 65 0.05 -16.35 4.33
N TYR A 66 0.07 -16.01 5.62
CA TYR A 66 0.92 -16.66 6.62
C TYR A 66 0.24 -17.91 7.22
N GLY A 67 1.01 -18.93 7.58
CA GLY A 67 0.48 -20.18 8.17
C GLY A 67 0.18 -21.29 7.16
N GLU A 68 0.01 -22.52 7.65
CA GLU A 68 -0.13 -23.72 6.80
C GLU A 68 -1.42 -23.72 5.97
N GLU A 69 -2.50 -23.14 6.50
CA GLU A 69 -3.82 -23.10 5.85
C GLU A 69 -3.84 -22.33 4.51
N PHE A 70 -2.82 -21.51 4.26
CA PHE A 70 -2.66 -20.76 3.01
C PHE A 70 -1.66 -21.38 2.03
N GLU A 71 -1.08 -22.56 2.32
CA GLU A 71 -0.05 -23.19 1.50
C GLU A 71 -0.50 -23.41 0.05
N GLU A 72 -1.67 -24.03 -0.16
CA GLU A 72 -2.22 -24.24 -1.52
C GLU A 72 -2.39 -22.91 -2.26
N LEU A 73 -2.82 -21.85 -1.56
CA LEU A 73 -2.98 -20.53 -2.16
C LEU A 73 -1.63 -19.93 -2.55
N ARG A 74 -0.59 -20.10 -1.72
CA ARG A 74 0.76 -19.62 -2.02
C ARG A 74 1.37 -20.34 -3.23
N GLU A 75 1.23 -21.66 -3.30
CA GLU A 75 1.67 -22.45 -4.47
C GLU A 75 1.00 -21.94 -5.74
N ARG A 76 -0.32 -21.76 -5.69
CA ARG A 76 -1.10 -21.23 -6.82
C ARG A 76 -0.71 -19.81 -7.20
N LEU A 77 -0.20 -19.01 -6.25
CA LEU A 77 0.33 -17.66 -6.48
C LEU A 77 1.74 -17.63 -7.06
N GLY A 78 2.32 -18.79 -7.38
CA GLY A 78 3.67 -18.92 -7.91
C GLY A 78 4.71 -19.21 -6.83
N GLY A 79 4.31 -19.80 -5.71
CA GLY A 79 5.21 -20.17 -4.62
C GLY A 79 5.72 -18.98 -3.83
N ILE A 80 4.82 -18.06 -3.44
CA ILE A 80 5.22 -16.91 -2.62
C ILE A 80 5.64 -17.36 -1.22
N GLU A 81 6.67 -16.73 -0.66
CA GLU A 81 7.10 -16.96 0.72
C GLU A 81 6.41 -15.95 1.65
N PRO A 82 5.69 -16.40 2.69
CA PRO A 82 5.00 -15.50 3.61
C PRO A 82 5.99 -14.74 4.49
N ALA A 83 5.72 -13.47 4.73
CA ALA A 83 6.55 -12.65 5.61
C ALA A 83 6.05 -12.76 7.05
N THR A 84 6.87 -13.34 7.92
CA THR A 84 6.54 -13.56 9.35
C THR A 84 7.30 -12.63 10.28
N GLU A 85 8.50 -12.19 9.88
CA GLU A 85 9.35 -11.35 10.70
C GLU A 85 8.87 -9.89 10.67
N ILE A 86 8.93 -9.21 11.82
CA ILE A 86 8.39 -7.86 11.98
C ILE A 86 9.06 -6.88 11.01
N ASP A 87 10.38 -6.94 10.89
CA ASP A 87 11.16 -6.00 10.05
C ASP A 87 10.87 -6.22 8.56
N GLU A 88 10.81 -7.47 8.11
CA GLU A 88 10.44 -7.83 6.73
C GLU A 88 9.01 -7.36 6.41
N ARG A 89 8.08 -7.58 7.34
CA ARG A 89 6.69 -7.13 7.16
C ARG A 89 6.62 -5.61 7.07
N ARG A 90 7.39 -4.89 7.89
CA ARG A 90 7.47 -3.43 7.87
C ARG A 90 8.02 -2.91 6.54
N GLU A 91 9.07 -3.53 6.02
CA GLU A 91 9.62 -3.18 4.70
C GLU A 91 8.60 -3.42 3.58
N LEU A 92 7.92 -4.57 3.57
CA LEU A 92 6.91 -4.89 2.56
C LEU A 92 5.72 -3.93 2.60
N GLN A 93 5.33 -3.46 3.80
CA GLN A 93 4.31 -2.43 3.95
C GLN A 93 4.77 -1.11 3.34
N ALA A 94 6.00 -0.68 3.61
CA ALA A 94 6.55 0.56 3.05
C ALA A 94 6.63 0.51 1.51
N GLU A 95 7.01 -0.65 0.95
CA GLU A 95 7.03 -0.85 -0.50
C GLU A 95 5.61 -0.83 -1.12
N ILE A 96 4.59 -1.35 -0.40
CA ILE A 96 3.19 -1.25 -0.84
C ILE A 96 2.74 0.21 -0.82
N ASP A 97 3.05 0.95 0.24
CA ASP A 97 2.69 2.36 0.36
C ASP A 97 3.31 3.20 -0.75
N ALA A 98 4.62 3.02 -1.01
CA ALA A 98 5.33 3.66 -2.10
C ALA A 98 4.69 3.37 -3.47
N ALA A 99 4.44 2.09 -3.77
CA ALA A 99 3.77 1.69 -5.01
C ALA A 99 2.33 2.20 -5.10
N ALA A 100 1.63 2.32 -3.96
CA ALA A 100 0.30 2.89 -3.89
C ALA A 100 0.33 4.39 -4.24
N PHE A 101 1.25 5.18 -3.67
CA PHE A 101 1.40 6.60 -4.03
C PHE A 101 1.54 6.80 -5.55
N HIS A 102 2.39 5.99 -6.16
CA HIS A 102 2.53 5.93 -7.62
C HIS A 102 1.25 5.50 -8.35
N ALA A 103 0.52 4.51 -7.84
CA ALA A 103 -0.75 4.06 -8.41
C ALA A 103 -1.89 5.09 -8.28
N TYR A 104 -1.85 5.91 -7.24
CA TYR A 104 -2.72 7.07 -7.06
C TYR A 104 -2.30 8.27 -7.93
N GLY A 105 -1.14 8.21 -8.58
CA GLY A 105 -0.61 9.27 -9.45
C GLY A 105 -0.07 10.47 -8.68
N LEU A 106 0.27 10.30 -7.40
CA LEU A 106 0.89 11.35 -6.58
C LEU A 106 2.35 11.47 -6.98
N GLY A 107 2.78 12.69 -7.31
CA GLY A 107 4.19 12.98 -7.55
C GLY A 107 4.98 13.02 -6.23
N ARG A 108 6.31 12.98 -6.32
CA ARG A 108 7.20 12.98 -5.15
C ARG A 108 6.84 14.06 -4.12
N GLU A 109 6.75 15.33 -4.54
CA GLU A 109 6.45 16.45 -3.62
C GLU A 109 5.11 16.27 -2.91
N GLU A 110 4.10 15.72 -3.60
CA GLU A 110 2.79 15.41 -3.03
C GLU A 110 2.87 14.24 -2.05
N THR A 111 3.64 13.19 -2.38
CA THR A 111 3.91 12.07 -1.47
C THR A 111 4.58 12.56 -0.18
N ALA A 112 5.64 13.36 -0.28
CA ALA A 112 6.34 13.92 0.88
C ALA A 112 5.40 14.77 1.75
N PHE A 113 4.57 15.61 1.11
CA PHE A 113 3.57 16.41 1.82
C PHE A 113 2.57 15.54 2.59
N VAL A 114 2.05 14.47 1.98
CA VAL A 114 1.12 13.54 2.65
C VAL A 114 1.77 12.90 3.87
N LEU A 115 3.00 12.41 3.74
CA LEU A 115 3.74 11.78 4.84
C LEU A 115 3.99 12.75 6.00
N GLU A 116 4.42 13.98 5.69
CA GLU A 116 4.63 15.02 6.69
C GLU A 116 3.32 15.42 7.41
N ASP A 117 2.22 15.54 6.68
CA ASP A 117 0.90 15.86 7.26
C ASP A 117 0.41 14.71 8.16
N PHE A 118 0.64 13.46 7.75
CA PHE A 118 0.25 12.28 8.52
C PHE A 118 0.93 12.22 9.89
N HIS A 119 2.21 12.60 9.98
CA HIS A 119 2.95 12.70 11.25
C HIS A 119 2.28 13.63 12.25
N ARG A 120 1.70 14.74 11.78
CA ARG A 120 1.15 15.79 12.64
C ARG A 120 -0.18 15.39 13.30
N VAL A 121 -0.86 14.37 12.78
CA VAL A 121 -2.24 14.01 13.18
C VAL A 121 -2.30 12.71 14.03
N GLN A 122 -1.23 11.90 14.13
CA GLN A 122 -1.26 10.60 14.81
C GLN A 122 -0.28 10.47 16.00
N ASN A 123 -0.70 9.70 17.01
CA ASN A 123 0.14 9.28 18.14
C ASN A 123 0.87 7.97 17.76
N PRO A 124 2.22 7.95 17.68
CA PRO A 124 3.00 7.08 16.80
C PRO A 124 3.31 5.71 17.39
N ARG A 125 2.41 4.72 17.24
CA ARG A 125 2.71 3.34 17.70
C ARG A 125 3.01 2.32 16.60
N LEU A 126 2.87 2.67 15.31
CA LEU A 126 3.23 1.78 14.19
C LEU A 126 3.80 2.51 12.95
N MET A 127 3.86 3.84 12.95
CA MET A 127 4.24 4.68 11.81
C MET A 127 5.02 5.91 12.33
N ASP A 128 6.28 5.67 12.67
CA ASP A 128 7.23 6.67 13.16
C ASP A 128 7.93 7.37 11.97
N GLU A 129 8.79 8.35 12.26
CA GLU A 129 9.56 9.11 11.25
C GLU A 129 10.36 8.17 10.34
N ASP A 130 11.03 7.17 10.94
CA ASP A 130 11.80 6.16 10.20
C ASP A 130 10.92 5.39 9.18
N TYR A 131 9.65 5.10 9.48
CA TYR A 131 8.75 4.44 8.53
C TYR A 131 8.42 5.35 7.34
N PHE A 132 8.14 6.64 7.55
CA PHE A 132 7.81 7.54 6.45
C PHE A 132 9.03 7.89 5.60
N GLU A 133 10.21 8.00 6.20
CA GLU A 133 11.47 8.10 5.45
C GLU A 133 11.67 6.89 4.54
N MET A 134 11.44 5.68 5.06
CA MET A 134 11.52 4.44 4.29
C MET A 134 10.51 4.41 3.14
N VAL A 135 9.26 4.82 3.36
CA VAL A 135 8.25 4.91 2.29
C VAL A 135 8.73 5.86 1.18
N LEU A 136 9.31 7.00 1.55
CA LEU A 136 9.79 7.99 0.59
C LEU A 136 11.01 7.51 -0.19
N GLU A 137 11.94 6.80 0.46
CA GLU A 137 13.08 6.15 -0.20
C GLU A 137 12.59 5.09 -1.20
N LYS A 138 11.69 4.19 -0.78
CA LYS A 138 11.11 3.17 -1.67
C LYS A 138 10.30 3.79 -2.82
N TYR A 139 9.70 4.96 -2.62
CA TYR A 139 9.03 5.69 -3.68
C TYR A 139 10.03 6.16 -4.75
N ASP A 140 11.16 6.73 -4.32
CA ASP A 140 12.22 7.20 -5.21
C ASP A 140 12.90 6.05 -5.97
N ASP A 141 13.06 4.88 -5.35
CA ASP A 141 13.65 3.68 -5.97
C ASP A 141 12.78 3.06 -7.09
N LEU A 142 11.49 3.40 -7.14
CA LEU A 142 10.52 2.85 -8.10
C LEU A 142 10.37 3.67 -9.40
N ASP A 143 11.01 4.83 -9.49
CA ASP A 143 10.93 5.78 -10.63
C ASP A 143 12.04 5.60 -11.69
#